data_AF-A0A930W2Q7-F1
#
_entry.id   AF-A0A930W2Q7-F1
#
_cell.length_a   1.000
_cell.length_b   1.000
_cell.length_c   1.000
_cell.angle_alpha   90.00
_cell.angle_beta   90.00
_cell.angle_gamma   90.00
#
_symmetry.space_group_name_H-M   'P 1'
#
loop_
_entity.id
_entity.type
_entity.pdbx_description
1 polymer ?
#
loop_
_entity_poly.entity_id
_entity_poly.type
_entity_poly.pdbx_seq_one_letter_code
_entity_poly.pdbx_strand_id
1 'polypeptide(L)' 'MDNGLRISLVRNKTSANRLDIIYGGGVDLYNMRFYRKTFSKKTFESKPKDIETHEGIYCEMLEKIFTMVTGLCTRF' A
#
# COMPACT_ATOMS: atom_id res chain seq x y z
N MET A 1 -5.83 17.33 -2.61
CA MET A 1 -4.77 17.20 -1.58
C MET A 1 -5.21 16.07 -0.70
N ASP A 2 -4.68 14.89 -1.00
CA ASP A 2 -5.13 13.59 -0.50
C ASP A 2 -4.90 13.44 1.00
N ASN A 3 -5.98 13.18 1.74
CA ASN A 3 -5.94 12.72 3.13
C ASN A 3 -5.50 11.24 3.18
N GLY A 4 -4.27 10.97 2.75
CA GLY A 4 -3.74 9.63 2.63
C GLY A 4 -2.31 9.49 3.13
N LEU A 5 -2.01 8.32 3.70
CA LEU A 5 -0.69 7.94 4.16
C LEU A 5 0.03 7.12 3.08
N ARG A 6 1.27 7.50 2.73
CA ARG A 6 2.13 6.72 1.83
C ARG A 6 3.35 6.20 2.57
N ILE A 7 3.55 4.89 2.54
CA ILE A 7 4.61 4.18 3.25
C ILE A 7 5.58 3.54 2.26
N SER A 8 6.88 3.63 2.54
CA SER A 8 7.92 2.83 1.85
C SER A 8 8.02 1.46 2.52
N LEU A 9 7.86 0.38 1.77
CA LEU A 9 7.95 -0.97 2.33
C LEU A 9 9.36 -1.54 2.15
N VAL A 10 9.83 -2.26 3.17
CA VAL A 10 11.02 -3.13 3.08
C VAL A 10 10.70 -4.38 2.25
N ARG A 11 11.73 -5.19 1.94
CA ARG A 11 11.54 -6.46 1.22
C ARG A 11 10.49 -7.31 1.93
N ASN A 12 9.55 -7.82 1.16
CA ASN A 12 8.36 -8.52 1.66
C ASN A 12 7.92 -9.60 0.66
N LYS A 13 6.91 -10.39 1.05
CA LYS A 13 6.44 -11.56 0.31
C LYS A 13 6.00 -11.24 -1.13
N THR A 14 5.37 -10.09 -1.37
CA THR A 14 4.79 -9.71 -2.67
C THR A 14 5.66 -8.78 -3.49
N SER A 15 6.88 -8.45 -3.02
CA SER A 15 7.78 -7.46 -3.63
C SER A 15 7.18 -6.06 -3.79
N ALA A 16 6.12 -5.75 -3.05
CA ALA A 16 5.60 -4.38 -2.96
C ALA A 16 6.66 -3.49 -2.33
N ASN A 17 6.78 -2.25 -2.80
CA ASN A 17 7.72 -1.29 -2.19
C ASN A 17 7.04 0.02 -1.77
N ARG A 18 5.75 0.13 -2.06
CA ARG A 18 4.89 1.24 -1.66
C ARG A 18 3.54 0.70 -1.20
N LEU A 19 3.01 1.35 -0.16
CA LEU A 19 1.64 1.23 0.29
C LEU A 19 1.05 2.63 0.39
N ASP A 20 -0.06 2.86 -0.30
CA ASP A 20 -0.89 4.05 -0.13
C ASP A 20 -2.16 3.66 0.64
N ILE A 21 -2.51 4.41 1.68
CA ILE A 21 -3.75 4.27 2.46
C ILE A 21 -4.51 5.58 2.35
N ILE A 22 -5.73 5.56 1.83
CA ILE A 22 -6.56 6.76 1.62
C ILE A 22 -7.80 6.66 2.49
N TYR A 23 -8.09 7.71 3.27
CA TYR A 23 -9.29 7.78 4.10
C TYR A 23 -10.46 8.43 3.34
N GLY A 24 -11.55 7.69 3.18
CA GLY A 24 -12.81 8.15 2.61
C GLY A 24 -13.69 8.81 3.66
N GLY A 25 -13.44 10.09 3.95
CA GLY A 25 -14.07 10.81 5.07
C GLY A 25 -15.59 10.95 5.06
N GLY A 26 -16.27 10.58 3.97
CA GLY A 26 -17.74 10.54 3.91
C GLY A 26 -18.37 9.22 4.36
N VAL A 27 -17.60 8.13 4.39
CA VAL A 27 -18.09 6.77 4.68
C VAL A 27 -17.34 6.09 5.82
N ASP A 28 -16.34 6.75 6.40
CA ASP A 28 -15.46 6.20 7.45
C ASP A 28 -14.76 4.89 7.03
N LEU A 29 -14.39 4.78 5.75
CA LEU A 29 -13.70 3.62 5.18
C LEU A 29 -12.34 4.01 4.59
N TYR A 30 -11.47 3.01 4.49
CA TYR A 30 -10.12 3.17 3.94
C TYR A 30 -9.97 2.39 2.64
N ASN A 31 -9.09 2.90 1.78
CA ASN A 31 -8.61 2.20 0.59
C ASN A 31 -7.11 1.96 0.74
N MET A 32 -6.66 0.71 0.58
CA MET A 32 -5.25 0.32 0.57
C MET A 32 -4.81 -0.07 -0.84
N ARG A 33 -3.69 0.50 -1.29
CA ARG A 33 -3.06 0.17 -2.57
C ARG A 33 -1.60 -0.22 -2.36
N PHE A 34 -1.30 -1.48 -2.64
CA PHE A 34 0.06 -2.00 -2.68
C PHE A 34 0.56 -1.99 -4.12
N TYR A 35 1.72 -1.37 -4.33
CA TYR A 35 2.33 -1.32 -5.63
C TYR A 35 3.85 -1.36 -5.54
N ARG A 36 4.45 -1.70 -6.67
CA ARG A 36 5.88 -1.63 -6.87
C ARG A 36 6.19 -0.51 -7.83
N LYS A 37 6.85 0.53 -7.35
CA LYS A 37 7.41 1.60 -8.18
C LYS A 37 8.89 1.32 -8.42
N THR A 38 9.24 0.96 -9.65
CA THR A 38 10.64 0.79 -10.07
C THR A 38 11.07 1.96 -10.94
N PHE A 39 12.25 2.49 -10.68
CA PHE A 39 12.88 3.51 -11.52
C PHE A 39 13.81 2.83 -12.53
N SER A 40 13.56 3.07 -13.82
CA SER A 40 14.43 2.60 -14.89
C SER A 40 15.51 3.64 -15.14
N LYS A 41 16.77 3.31 -14.83
CA LYS A 41 17.91 4.19 -15.14
C LYS A 41 18.17 4.36 -16.64
N LYS A 42 17.69 3.42 -17.48
CA LYS A 42 17.90 3.47 -18.93
C LYS A 42 16.93 4.42 -19.63
N THR A 43 15.67 4.42 -19.19
CA THR A 43 14.60 5.25 -19.79
C THR A 43 14.28 6.48 -18.95
N PHE A 44 14.86 6.62 -17.76
CA PHE A 44 14.56 7.67 -16.77
C PHE A 44 13.08 7.76 -16.38
N GLU A 45 12.34 6.67 -16.54
CA GLU A 45 10.91 6.58 -16.21
C GLU A 45 10.69 5.79 -14.91
N SER A 46 9.67 6.20 -14.14
CA SER A 46 9.14 5.40 -13.04
C SER A 46 7.78 4.83 -13.41
N LYS A 47 7.66 3.49 -13.45
CA LYS A 47 6.39 2.82 -13.74
C LYS A 47 5.87 2.16 -12.46
N PRO A 48 4.66 2.53 -11.97
CA PRO A 48 4.01 1.77 -10.92
C PRO A 48 3.44 0.47 -11.51
N LYS A 49 3.67 -0.64 -10.83
CA LYS A 49 2.97 -1.91 -11.07
C LYS A 49 2.09 -2.18 -9.87
N ASP A 50 0.78 -2.23 -10.08
CA ASP A 50 -0.17 -2.61 -9.05
C ASP A 50 0.01 -4.08 -8.67
N ILE A 51 -0.06 -4.34 -7.37
CA ILE A 51 0.09 -5.68 -6.80
C ILE A 51 -1.24 -6.11 -6.21
N GLU A 52 -1.79 -5.33 -5.29
CA GLU A 52 -3.02 -5.63 -4.57
C GLU A 52 -3.73 -4.33 -4.19
N THR A 53 -5.05 -4.31 -4.30
CA THR A 53 -5.89 -3.18 -3.90
C THR A 53 -7.07 -3.67 -3.08
N HIS A 54 -7.34 -2.99 -1.98
CA HIS A 54 -8.50 -3.25 -1.14
C HIS A 54 -9.24 -1.94 -0.90
N GLU A 55 -10.52 -1.92 -1.24
CA GLU A 55 -11.36 -0.72 -1.14
C GLU A 55 -12.46 -0.93 -0.10
N GLY A 56 -12.87 0.15 0.56
CA GLY A 56 -14.00 0.12 1.49
C GLY A 56 -13.75 -0.72 2.74
N ILE A 57 -12.52 -0.72 3.26
CA ILE A 57 -12.16 -1.53 4.43
C ILE A 57 -12.17 -0.71 5.71
N TYR A 58 -12.57 -1.35 6.81
CA TYR A 58 -12.56 -0.74 8.15
C TYR A 58 -11.14 -0.63 8.71
N CYS A 59 -10.93 0.32 9.62
CA CYS A 59 -9.63 0.56 10.28
C CYS A 59 -9.02 -0.73 10.88
N GLU A 60 -9.83 -1.55 11.54
CA GLU A 60 -9.39 -2.81 12.17
C GLU A 60 -8.85 -3.84 11.16
N MET A 61 -9.26 -3.75 9.89
CA MET A 61 -8.85 -4.68 8.84
C MET A 61 -7.49 -4.31 8.23
N LEU A 62 -7.02 -3.07 8.42
CA LEU A 62 -5.77 -2.57 7.84
C LEU A 62 -4.58 -3.44 8.23
N GLU A 63 -4.46 -3.78 9.51
CA GLU A 63 -3.36 -4.59 10.05
C GLU A 63 -3.35 -6.02 9.46
N LYS A 64 -4.54 -6.63 9.38
CA LYS A 64 -4.71 -7.98 8.84
C LYS A 64 -4.33 -8.03 7.36
N ILE A 65 -4.81 -7.06 6.58
CA ILE A 65 -4.53 -6.96 5.14
C ILE A 65 -3.04 -6.68 4.92
N PHE A 66 -2.45 -5.77 5.69
CA PHE A 66 -1.02 -5.48 5.63
C PHE A 66 -0.18 -6.74 5.85
N THR A 67 -0.47 -7.48 6.93
CA THR A 67 0.26 -8.70 7.27
C THR A 67 0.06 -9.78 6.22
N MET A 68 -1.15 -9.91 5.67
CA MET A 68 -1.47 -10.88 4.62
C MET A 68 -0.69 -10.60 3.33
N VAL A 69 -0.64 -9.34 2.87
CA VAL A 69 -0.02 -8.94 1.61
C VAL A 69 1.51 -8.87 1.73
N THR A 70 2.03 -8.37 2.84
CA THR A 70 3.48 -8.16 3.00
C THR A 70 4.16 -9.34 3.70
N GLY A 71 3.47 -10.05 4.59
CA GLY A 71 4.08 -11.02 5.50
C GLY A 71 4.93 -10.39 6.60
N LEU A 72 4.86 -9.06 6.79
CA LEU A 72 5.58 -8.34 7.84
C LEU A 72 4.73 -8.22 9.11
N CYS A 73 5.37 -8.24 10.28
CA CYS A 73 4.72 -8.02 11.56
C CYS A 73 4.60 -6.51 11.87
N THR A 74 3.45 -6.11 12.40
CA THR A 74 3.09 -4.73 12.78
C THR A 74 3.22 -4.45 14.27
N ARG A 75 3.38 -5.49 15.09
CA ARG A 75 3.54 -5.41 16.55
C ARG A 75 4.95 -5.86 16.93
N PHE A 76 5.56 -5.14 17.86
CA PHE A 76 6.86 -5.46 18.46
C PHE A 76 6.68 -5.97 19.88
#